data_AF-A0A640Y8N2-F1
#
_entry.id   AF-A0A640Y8N2-F1
#
_cell.length_a   1.000
_cell.length_b   1.000
_cell.length_c   1.000
_cell.angle_alpha   90.00
_cell.angle_beta   90.00
_cell.angle_gamma   90.00
#
_symmetry.space_group_name_H-M   'P 1'
#
loop_
_entity.id
_entity.type
_entity.pdbx_description
1 polymer ?
#
loop_
_entity_poly.entity_id
_entity_poly.type
_entity_poly.pdbx_seq_one_letter_code
_entity_poly.pdbx_strand_id
1 'polypeptide(L)'
;RPALTSPLQIGTVVAIAVAASFALLPGISAATEGNVQMHHLAHAVQYLYGIALGIAFGSTPSIFRRLAPRWTGAAIAAGIIGSTAMLLAMVPAIYEPLQDDDVLHSLYHVGVVALGVITGFGAALLGPTTGKLLAVLSVGMGLMYAAGVTGG
;
A
#
# COMPACT_ATOMS: atom_id res chain seq x y z
N ARG A 1 -0.23 -13.01 18.00
CA ARG A 1 -0.12 -11.57 18.34
C ARG A 1 -0.22 -10.79 17.03
N PRO A 2 -0.84 -9.60 16.99
CA PRO A 2 -0.90 -8.75 15.78
C PRO A 2 0.46 -8.20 15.36
N ALA A 3 0.52 -7.63 14.16
CA ALA A 3 1.71 -6.96 13.63
C ALA A 3 2.13 -5.73 14.45
N LEU A 4 1.16 -4.92 14.87
CA LEU A 4 1.34 -3.85 15.85
C LEU A 4 0.74 -4.27 17.19
N THR A 5 1.49 -4.13 18.27
CA THR A 5 1.17 -4.69 19.58
C THR A 5 0.71 -3.65 20.61
N SER A 6 0.77 -2.36 20.31
CA SER A 6 0.34 -1.30 21.22
C SER A 6 -0.43 -0.16 20.52
N PRO A 7 -1.31 0.57 21.23
CA PRO A 7 -1.96 1.76 20.70
C PRO A 7 -0.97 2.82 20.23
N LEU A 8 0.19 2.95 20.90
CA LEU A 8 1.26 3.85 20.48
C LEU A 8 1.82 3.46 19.11
N GLN A 9 2.10 2.17 18.87
CA GLN A 9 2.58 1.71 17.55
C GLN A 9 1.56 1.97 16.45
N ILE A 10 0.27 1.74 16.73
CA ILE A 10 -0.82 2.06 15.80
C ILE A 10 -0.85 3.57 15.52
N GLY A 11 -0.83 4.39 16.57
CA GLY A 11 -0.80 5.84 16.46
C GLY A 11 0.40 6.36 15.67
N THR A 12 1.60 5.82 15.91
CA THR A 12 2.82 6.16 15.16
C THR A 12 2.68 5.79 13.68
N VAL A 13 2.21 4.59 13.35
CA VAL A 13 2.04 4.17 11.95
C VAL A 13 1.01 5.04 11.22
N VAL A 14 -0.12 5.34 11.86
CA VAL A 14 -1.14 6.25 11.31
C VAL A 14 -0.57 7.66 11.14
N ALA A 15 0.12 8.20 12.15
CA ALA A 15 0.72 9.53 12.10
C ALA A 15 1.79 9.64 10.99
N ILE A 16 2.63 8.61 10.82
CA ILE A 16 3.61 8.55 9.72
C ILE A 16 2.89 8.50 8.38
N ALA A 17 1.84 7.69 8.24
CA ALA A 17 1.07 7.60 7.00
C ALA A 17 0.42 8.95 6.63
N VAL A 18 -0.14 9.65 7.61
CA VAL A 18 -0.71 10.99 7.44
C VAL A 18 0.40 12.01 7.11
N ALA A 19 1.50 12.02 7.86
CA ALA A 19 2.60 12.94 7.59
C ALA A 19 3.22 12.71 6.20
N ALA A 20 3.39 11.45 5.78
CA ALA A 20 3.89 11.09 4.46
C ALA A 20 2.93 11.55 3.35
N SER A 21 1.61 11.47 3.54
CA SER A 21 0.66 11.99 2.54
C SER A 21 0.77 13.51 2.39
N PHE A 22 0.91 14.27 3.47
CA PHE A 22 1.10 15.73 3.38
C PHE A 22 2.50 16.17 2.92
N ALA A 23 3.55 15.42 3.28
CA ALA A 23 4.92 15.77 2.94
C ALA A 23 5.30 15.36 1.52
N LEU A 24 4.77 14.23 1.03
CA LEU A 24 5.17 13.65 -0.24
C LEU A 24 4.17 13.97 -1.36
N LEU A 25 2.85 13.90 -1.12
CA LEU A 25 1.89 14.04 -2.23
C LEU A 25 1.91 15.41 -2.92
N PRO A 26 1.99 16.57 -2.22
CA PRO A 26 1.97 17.87 -2.89
C PRO A 26 3.23 18.13 -3.73
N GLY A 27 4.42 17.79 -3.19
CA GLY A 27 5.69 17.95 -3.88
C GLY A 27 5.87 16.96 -5.04
N ILE A 28 5.37 15.74 -4.88
CA ILE A 28 5.35 14.74 -5.95
C ILE A 28 4.33 15.15 -7.02
N SER A 29 3.13 15.60 -6.67
CA SER A 29 2.07 16.01 -7.63
C SER A 29 2.52 17.11 -8.61
N ALA A 30 3.35 18.05 -8.17
CA ALA A 30 3.91 19.07 -9.06
C ALA A 30 5.03 18.52 -9.96
N ALA A 31 5.79 17.53 -9.46
CA ALA A 31 6.85 16.86 -10.21
C ALA A 31 6.33 15.73 -11.14
N THR A 32 5.14 15.19 -10.88
CA THR A 32 4.52 14.11 -11.65
C THR A 32 4.03 14.55 -13.02
N GLU A 33 3.72 15.84 -13.20
CA GLU A 33 3.25 16.38 -14.49
C GLU A 33 4.34 16.32 -15.57
N GLY A 34 5.61 16.24 -15.18
CA GLY A 34 6.76 16.20 -16.12
C GLY A 34 7.62 14.94 -16.04
N ASN A 35 7.34 14.01 -15.12
CA ASN A 35 8.20 12.84 -14.91
C ASN A 35 7.40 11.59 -14.48
N VAL A 36 7.35 10.59 -15.37
CA VAL A 36 6.69 9.29 -15.16
C VAL A 36 7.26 8.54 -13.95
N GLN A 37 8.57 8.66 -13.67
CA GLN A 37 9.20 8.06 -12.49
C GLN A 37 8.64 8.63 -11.20
N MET A 38 8.45 9.95 -11.15
CA MET A 38 7.85 10.60 -9.98
C MET A 38 6.37 10.21 -9.86
N HIS A 39 5.69 9.98 -10.98
CA HIS A 39 4.31 9.50 -11.01
C HIS A 39 4.18 8.07 -10.43
N HIS A 40 5.06 7.16 -10.85
CA HIS A 40 5.13 5.81 -10.29
C HIS A 40 5.51 5.81 -8.80
N LEU A 41 6.42 6.70 -8.39
CA LEU A 41 6.75 6.90 -6.98
C LEU A 41 5.53 7.38 -6.18
N ALA A 42 4.70 8.25 -6.75
CA ALA A 42 3.44 8.69 -6.15
C ALA A 42 2.52 7.49 -5.85
N HIS A 43 2.36 6.56 -6.80
CA HIS A 43 1.59 5.35 -6.57
C HIS A 43 2.19 4.46 -5.48
N ALA A 44 3.52 4.30 -5.46
CA ALA A 44 4.19 3.52 -4.41
C ALA A 44 3.94 4.12 -3.02
N VAL A 45 3.91 5.46 -2.91
CA VAL A 45 3.56 6.17 -1.66
C VAL A 45 2.09 5.97 -1.29
N GLN A 46 1.16 6.07 -2.25
CA GLN A 46 -0.26 5.79 -2.06
C GLN A 46 -0.50 4.34 -1.58
N TYR A 47 0.23 3.39 -2.15
CA TYR A 47 0.19 1.98 -1.76
C TYR A 47 0.73 1.75 -0.35
N LEU A 48 1.88 2.35 -0.01
CA LEU A 48 2.44 2.33 1.36
C LEU A 48 1.44 2.91 2.37
N TYR A 49 0.78 4.01 2.03
CA TYR A 49 -0.25 4.62 2.88
C TYR A 49 -1.39 3.63 3.15
N GLY A 50 -1.90 2.98 2.10
CA GLY A 50 -2.90 1.93 2.24
C GLY A 50 -2.42 0.80 3.15
N ILE A 51 -1.19 0.31 2.97
CA ILE A 51 -0.60 -0.75 3.81
C ILE A 51 -0.58 -0.34 5.28
N ALA A 52 -0.13 0.88 5.58
CA ALA A 52 -0.09 1.40 6.94
C ALA A 52 -1.48 1.41 7.59
N LEU A 53 -2.51 1.89 6.87
CA LEU A 53 -3.90 1.88 7.33
C LEU A 53 -4.43 0.45 7.54
N GLY A 54 -4.19 -0.44 6.59
CA GLY A 54 -4.60 -1.84 6.67
C GLY A 54 -3.98 -2.55 7.87
N ILE A 55 -2.68 -2.30 8.12
CA ILE A 55 -1.96 -2.84 9.27
C ILE A 55 -2.53 -2.30 10.58
N ALA A 56 -2.73 -0.99 10.66
CA ALA A 56 -3.30 -0.32 11.84
C ALA A 56 -4.67 -0.88 12.18
N PHE A 57 -5.56 -0.97 11.19
CA PHE A 57 -6.91 -1.50 11.35
C PHE A 57 -6.89 -2.98 11.75
N GLY A 58 -6.20 -3.83 10.98
CA GLY A 58 -6.12 -5.28 11.24
C GLY A 58 -5.43 -5.65 12.55
N SER A 59 -4.53 -4.78 13.06
CA SER A 59 -3.86 -4.97 14.35
C SER A 59 -4.72 -4.61 15.56
N THR A 60 -5.91 -4.03 15.35
CA THR A 60 -6.85 -3.74 16.44
C THR A 60 -7.22 -5.03 17.19
N PRO A 61 -7.16 -5.07 18.53
CA PRO A 61 -7.34 -6.30 19.29
C PRO A 61 -8.65 -7.05 19.03
N SER A 62 -9.75 -6.32 18.81
CA SER A 62 -11.06 -6.89 18.49
C SER A 62 -11.07 -7.59 17.14
N ILE A 63 -10.46 -6.99 16.13
CA ILE A 63 -10.39 -7.50 14.75
C ILE A 63 -9.43 -8.70 14.69
N PHE A 64 -8.21 -8.51 15.19
CA PHE A 64 -7.17 -9.54 15.12
C PHE A 64 -7.62 -10.85 15.80
N ARG A 65 -8.15 -10.77 17.03
CA ARG A 65 -8.60 -11.97 17.77
C ARG A 65 -9.73 -12.71 17.05
N ARG A 66 -10.58 -12.00 16.31
CA ARG A 66 -11.72 -12.59 15.60
C ARG A 66 -11.29 -13.28 14.31
N LEU A 67 -10.38 -12.67 13.56
CA LEU A 67 -10.08 -13.07 12.18
C LEU A 67 -8.79 -13.90 12.05
N ALA A 68 -7.72 -13.55 12.76
CA ALA A 68 -6.41 -14.19 12.56
C ALA A 68 -6.43 -15.72 12.66
N PRO A 69 -7.14 -16.37 13.61
CA PRO A 69 -7.14 -17.84 13.71
C PRO A 69 -7.78 -18.56 12.52
N ARG A 70 -8.66 -17.90 11.77
CA ARG A 70 -9.48 -18.54 10.71
C ARG A 70 -9.07 -18.11 9.30
N TRP A 71 -8.33 -17.02 9.18
CA TRP A 71 -8.12 -16.33 7.89
C TRP A 71 -6.65 -16.32 7.45
N THR A 72 -5.76 -17.11 8.04
CA THR A 72 -4.32 -17.09 7.69
C THR A 72 -4.08 -17.30 6.19
N GLY A 73 -4.74 -18.28 5.57
CA GLY A 73 -4.61 -18.52 4.12
C GLY A 73 -5.09 -17.33 3.28
N ALA A 74 -6.25 -16.76 3.63
CA ALA A 74 -6.78 -15.57 2.97
C ALA A 74 -5.90 -14.33 3.19
N ALA A 75 -5.24 -14.23 4.34
CA ALA A 75 -4.33 -13.14 4.66
C ALA A 75 -3.03 -13.21 3.83
N ILE A 76 -2.48 -14.41 3.62
CA ILE A 76 -1.37 -14.63 2.69
C ILE A 76 -1.80 -14.27 1.27
N ALA A 77 -2.95 -14.79 0.83
CA ALA A 77 -3.49 -14.51 -0.50
C ALA A 77 -3.70 -13.01 -0.73
N ALA A 78 -4.30 -12.30 0.24
CA ALA A 78 -4.50 -10.86 0.18
C ALA A 78 -3.17 -10.09 0.02
N GLY A 79 -2.13 -10.48 0.78
CA GLY A 79 -0.80 -9.88 0.68
C GLY A 79 -0.14 -10.05 -0.68
N ILE A 80 -0.21 -11.27 -1.22
CA ILE A 80 0.38 -11.62 -2.52
C ILE A 80 -0.42 -10.96 -3.65
N ILE A 81 -1.74 -11.19 -3.69
CA ILE A 81 -2.61 -10.69 -4.76
C ILE A 81 -2.63 -9.16 -4.76
N GLY A 82 -2.75 -8.52 -3.59
CA GLY A 82 -2.74 -7.07 -3.49
C GLY A 82 -1.43 -6.45 -4.01
N SER A 83 -0.28 -7.05 -3.67
CA SER A 83 1.02 -6.61 -4.17
C SER A 83 1.20 -6.85 -5.66
N THR A 84 0.84 -8.03 -6.16
CA THR A 84 0.95 -8.34 -7.59
C THR A 84 0.01 -7.45 -8.42
N ALA A 85 -1.23 -7.25 -7.97
CA ALA A 85 -2.19 -6.36 -8.62
C ALA A 85 -1.68 -4.92 -8.65
N MET A 86 -1.02 -4.46 -7.59
CA MET A 86 -0.40 -3.14 -7.55
C MET A 86 0.71 -3.01 -8.61
N LEU A 87 1.57 -4.01 -8.75
CA LEU A 87 2.62 -3.99 -9.78
C LEU A 87 2.02 -4.01 -11.20
N LEU A 88 0.94 -4.77 -11.41
CA LEU A 88 0.22 -4.77 -12.69
C LEU A 88 -0.44 -3.42 -12.97
N ALA A 89 -1.01 -2.77 -11.96
CA ALA A 89 -1.63 -1.45 -12.09
C ALA A 89 -0.66 -0.39 -12.61
N MET A 90 0.64 -0.53 -12.33
CA MET A 90 1.69 0.38 -12.77
C MET A 90 2.25 0.07 -14.18
N VAL A 91 1.68 -0.90 -14.90
CA VAL A 91 2.08 -1.21 -16.28
C VAL A 91 1.45 -0.17 -17.23
N PRO A 92 2.24 0.48 -18.12
CA PRO A 92 1.73 1.51 -19.04
C PRO A 92 0.47 1.12 -19.81
N ALA A 93 0.45 -0.08 -20.39
CA ALA A 93 -0.70 -0.57 -21.14
C ALA A 93 -2.01 -0.70 -20.32
N ILE A 94 -1.94 -0.69 -18.99
CA ILE A 94 -3.09 -0.76 -18.09
C ILE A 94 -3.53 0.65 -17.66
N TYR A 95 -2.59 1.54 -17.29
CA TYR A 95 -2.95 2.85 -16.73
C TYR A 95 -3.06 3.96 -17.78
N GLU A 96 -2.34 3.90 -18.91
CA GLU A 96 -2.38 4.95 -19.95
C GLU A 96 -3.81 5.23 -20.44
N PRO A 97 -4.67 4.22 -20.73
CA PRO A 97 -6.05 4.48 -21.13
C PRO A 97 -6.91 5.15 -20.04
N LEU A 98 -6.49 5.06 -18.77
CA LEU A 98 -7.17 5.68 -17.64
C LEU A 98 -6.76 7.14 -17.45
N GLN A 99 -5.66 7.58 -18.07
CA GLN A 99 -5.17 8.95 -17.93
C GLN A 99 -6.01 9.96 -18.70
N ASP A 100 -6.65 9.52 -19.78
CA ASP A 100 -7.45 10.38 -20.67
C ASP A 100 -8.82 10.79 -20.06
N ASP A 101 -9.20 10.19 -18.92
CA ASP A 101 -10.45 10.49 -18.19
C ASP A 101 -10.14 10.80 -16.72
N ASP A 102 -10.39 12.05 -16.30
CA ASP A 102 -10.10 12.55 -14.95
C ASP A 102 -10.74 11.72 -13.83
N VAL A 103 -11.96 11.20 -14.08
CA VAL A 103 -12.71 10.42 -13.09
C VAL A 103 -12.10 9.03 -12.97
N LEU A 104 -11.80 8.37 -14.10
CA LEU A 104 -11.16 7.06 -14.10
C LEU A 104 -9.74 7.12 -13.52
N HIS A 105 -8.98 8.17 -13.84
CA HIS A 105 -7.65 8.41 -13.26
C HIS A 105 -7.74 8.56 -11.73
N SER A 106 -8.69 9.36 -11.25
CA SER A 106 -8.93 9.54 -9.81
C SER A 106 -9.33 8.22 -9.13
N LEU A 107 -10.23 7.45 -9.75
CA LEU A 107 -10.65 6.14 -9.24
C LEU A 107 -9.50 5.13 -9.24
N TYR A 108 -8.60 5.19 -10.22
CA TYR A 108 -7.40 4.37 -10.27
C TYR A 108 -6.49 4.62 -9.06
N HIS A 109 -6.26 5.87 -8.65
CA HIS A 109 -5.53 6.18 -7.42
C HIS A 109 -6.23 5.65 -6.17
N VAL A 110 -7.56 5.74 -6.10
CA VAL A 110 -8.34 5.13 -5.00
C VAL A 110 -8.13 3.61 -4.98
N GLY A 111 -8.09 2.99 -6.16
CA GLY A 111 -7.76 1.57 -6.34
C GLY A 111 -6.37 1.22 -5.79
N VAL A 112 -5.34 2.02 -6.11
CA VAL A 112 -3.97 1.84 -5.60
C VAL A 112 -3.94 1.85 -4.06
N VAL A 113 -4.64 2.82 -3.43
CA VAL A 113 -4.75 2.87 -1.96
C VAL A 113 -5.49 1.65 -1.42
N ALA A 114 -6.58 1.25 -2.06
CA ALA A 114 -7.37 0.09 -1.65
C ALA A 114 -6.56 -1.22 -1.69
N LEU A 115 -5.74 -1.41 -2.75
CA LEU A 115 -4.79 -2.53 -2.82
C LEU A 115 -3.83 -2.51 -1.64
N GLY A 116 -3.31 -1.34 -1.28
CA GLY A 116 -2.46 -1.17 -0.10
C GLY A 116 -3.17 -1.60 1.18
N VAL A 117 -4.42 -1.15 1.38
CA VAL A 117 -5.23 -1.52 2.55
C VAL A 117 -5.42 -3.03 2.64
N ILE A 118 -5.74 -3.70 1.52
CA ILE A 118 -5.92 -5.15 1.47
C ILE A 118 -4.63 -5.87 1.86
N THR A 119 -3.50 -5.48 1.27
CA THR A 119 -2.18 -6.04 1.58
C THR A 119 -1.82 -5.84 3.05
N GLY A 120 -1.97 -4.62 3.56
CA GLY A 120 -1.67 -4.28 4.95
C GLY A 120 -2.56 -5.01 5.95
N PHE A 121 -3.84 -5.17 5.62
CA PHE A 121 -4.77 -5.93 6.45
C PHE A 121 -4.39 -7.41 6.50
N GLY A 122 -4.05 -8.01 5.36
CA GLY A 122 -3.50 -9.36 5.29
C GLY A 122 -2.24 -9.48 6.16
N ALA A 123 -1.29 -8.57 6.01
CA ALA A 123 -0.08 -8.52 6.81
C ALA A 123 -0.35 -8.47 8.33
N ALA A 124 -1.31 -7.64 8.78
CA ALA A 124 -1.65 -7.57 10.20
C ALA A 124 -2.12 -8.91 10.79
N LEU A 125 -2.83 -9.73 10.00
CA LEU A 125 -3.37 -11.01 10.44
C LEU A 125 -2.32 -12.13 10.52
N LEU A 126 -1.16 -12.00 9.86
CA LEU A 126 -0.08 -12.99 9.87
C LEU A 126 0.83 -12.90 11.10
N GLY A 127 0.61 -11.90 11.94
CA GLY A 127 1.34 -11.67 13.18
C GLY A 127 2.65 -10.91 13.02
N PRO A 128 3.47 -10.80 14.08
CA PRO A 128 4.49 -9.76 14.19
C PRO A 128 5.65 -9.94 13.22
N THR A 129 6.11 -11.16 12.98
CA THR A 129 7.28 -11.39 12.14
C THR A 129 6.87 -11.46 10.67
N THR A 130 5.98 -12.41 10.33
CA THR A 130 5.52 -12.63 8.96
C THR A 130 4.77 -11.41 8.41
N GLY A 131 3.93 -10.76 9.21
CA GLY A 131 3.21 -9.56 8.81
C GLY A 131 4.14 -8.38 8.50
N LYS A 132 5.12 -8.11 9.37
CA LYS A 132 6.10 -7.05 9.12
C LYS A 132 6.98 -7.34 7.92
N LEU A 133 7.43 -8.59 7.77
CA LEU A 133 8.22 -9.01 6.61
C LEU A 133 7.43 -8.80 5.31
N LEU A 134 6.17 -9.28 5.26
CA LEU A 134 5.30 -9.09 4.11
C LEU A 134 5.10 -7.61 3.79
N ALA A 135 4.84 -6.77 4.80
CA ALA A 135 4.68 -5.33 4.61
C ALA A 135 5.93 -4.68 4.02
N VAL A 136 7.12 -4.98 4.57
CA VAL A 136 8.40 -4.46 4.07
C VAL A 136 8.66 -4.92 2.64
N LEU A 137 8.45 -6.20 2.34
CA LEU A 137 8.64 -6.73 0.98
C LEU A 137 7.65 -6.09 -0.01
N SER A 138 6.40 -5.89 0.39
CA SER A 138 5.36 -5.27 -0.47
C SER A 138 5.71 -3.82 -0.81
N VAL A 139 6.15 -3.05 0.17
CA VAL A 139 6.60 -1.67 -0.01
C VAL A 139 7.88 -1.62 -0.85
N GLY A 140 8.84 -2.48 -0.53
CA GLY A 140 10.11 -2.58 -1.26
C GLY A 140 9.89 -2.90 -2.74
N MET A 141 8.99 -3.83 -3.06
CA MET A 141 8.63 -4.15 -4.44
C MET A 141 8.04 -2.93 -5.17
N GLY A 142 7.09 -2.22 -4.57
CA GLY A 142 6.50 -1.02 -5.17
C GLY A 142 7.53 0.07 -5.44
N LEU A 143 8.44 0.32 -4.49
CA LEU A 143 9.52 1.31 -4.63
C LEU A 143 10.54 0.91 -5.70
N MET A 144 10.99 -0.36 -5.70
CA MET A 144 11.93 -0.87 -6.70
C MET A 144 11.33 -0.88 -8.10
N TYR A 145 10.04 -1.22 -8.22
CA TYR A 145 9.33 -1.18 -9.50
C TYR A 145 9.22 0.25 -10.03
N ALA A 146 8.86 1.21 -9.17
CA ALA A 146 8.84 2.62 -9.51
C ALA A 146 10.22 3.12 -10.00
N ALA A 147 11.31 2.61 -9.42
CA ALA A 147 12.66 2.93 -9.86
C ALA A 147 13.09 2.22 -11.15
N GLY A 148 12.67 0.96 -11.36
CA GLY A 148 13.19 0.09 -12.42
C GLY A 148 12.41 0.11 -13.74
N VAL A 149 11.09 0.30 -13.71
CA VAL A 149 10.25 0.28 -14.93
C VAL A 149 10.30 1.60 -15.71
N THR A 150 10.78 2.67 -15.09
CA THR A 150 10.89 3.99 -15.72
C THR A 150 12.27 4.28 -16.32
N GLY A 151 13.12 3.25 -16.45
CA GLY A 151 14.43 3.35 -17.10
C GLY A 151 15.53 3.91 -16.19
N GLY A 152 16.48 3.04 -15.83
CA GLY A 152 17.88 3.46 -15.70
C GLY A 152 18.56 3.46 -17.05
#